data_AF-A0A0F9KZC0-F1
#
_entry.id   AF-A0A0F9KZC0-F1
#
_cell.length_a   1.000
_cell.length_b   1.000
_cell.length_c   1.000
_cell.angle_alpha   90.00
_cell.angle_beta   90.00
_cell.angle_gamma   90.00
#
_symmetry.space_group_name_H-M   'P 1'
#
loop_
_entity.id
_entity.type
_entity.pdbx_description
1 polymer ?
#
loop_
_entity_poly.entity_id
_entity_poly.type
_entity_poly.pdbx_seq_one_letter_code
_entity_poly.pdbx_strand_id
1 'polypeptide(L)'
;MNTKLATDTSPIPRKLNQGMITALSEYIKKGNYLVTAAQLCHVDENTVYRWMQLANADLVASRETLYTALYRSLKSAEAEAESLMVETARNAAVEKKDGYLAITVNERRHPDRWGRRERKTIDIREHRIIEISHSEVVKDYGHDQQIETGGNSILDNK
;
A
#
# COMPACT_ATOMS: atom_id res chain seq x y z
N MET A 1 -32.42 9.71 -25.75
CA MET A 1 -31.37 9.14 -26.60
C MET A 1 -30.39 8.41 -25.70
N ASN A 2 -30.47 7.08 -25.60
CA ASN A 2 -29.60 6.28 -24.75
C ASN A 2 -28.30 5.97 -25.50
N THR A 3 -27.26 6.75 -25.20
CA THR A 3 -25.92 6.52 -25.72
C THR A 3 -25.35 5.25 -25.06
N LYS A 4 -25.43 4.12 -25.76
CA LYS A 4 -24.68 2.92 -25.39
C LYS A 4 -23.19 3.30 -25.41
N LEU A 5 -22.55 3.37 -24.23
CA LEU A 5 -21.10 3.42 -24.16
C LEU A 5 -20.59 2.16 -24.86
N ALA A 6 -19.89 2.31 -25.97
CA ALA A 6 -19.18 1.22 -26.62
C ALA A 6 -18.20 0.64 -25.61
N THR A 7 -18.52 -0.54 -25.07
CA THR A 7 -17.69 -1.26 -24.11
C THR A 7 -16.56 -1.90 -24.89
N ASP A 8 -15.50 -1.14 -25.11
CA ASP A 8 -14.23 -1.67 -25.55
C ASP A 8 -13.68 -2.59 -24.44
N THR A 9 -13.68 -3.88 -24.73
CA THR A 9 -13.37 -4.97 -23.79
C THR A 9 -11.87 -5.18 -23.61
N SER A 10 -11.03 -4.65 -24.51
CA SER A 10 -9.59 -4.85 -24.48
C SER A 10 -8.88 -3.71 -23.73
N PRO A 11 -7.88 -3.98 -22.87
CA PRO A 11 -7.16 -2.92 -22.16
C PRO A 11 -6.35 -2.06 -23.15
N ILE A 12 -6.64 -0.76 -23.20
CA ILE A 12 -5.86 0.21 -23.99
C ILE A 12 -4.95 0.99 -23.03
N PRO A 13 -3.61 0.84 -23.10
CA PRO A 13 -2.66 1.44 -22.15
C PRO A 13 -2.78 2.96 -21.95
N ARG A 14 -3.41 3.69 -22.89
CA ARG A 14 -3.48 5.16 -22.88
C ARG A 14 -4.84 5.74 -22.49
N LYS A 15 -5.89 4.92 -22.33
CA LYS A 15 -7.24 5.42 -22.04
C LYS A 15 -8.00 4.44 -21.14
N LEU A 16 -8.67 5.00 -20.12
CA LEU A 16 -9.57 4.21 -19.28
C LEU A 16 -10.76 3.72 -20.11
N ASN A 17 -10.93 2.41 -20.17
CA ASN A 17 -12.08 1.71 -20.73
C ASN A 17 -12.47 0.55 -19.81
N GLN A 18 -13.56 -0.14 -20.14
CA GLN A 18 -14.05 -1.23 -19.28
C GLN A 18 -13.07 -2.40 -19.20
N GLY A 19 -12.38 -2.73 -20.30
CA GLY A 19 -11.33 -3.75 -20.32
C GLY A 19 -10.19 -3.45 -19.35
N MET A 20 -9.74 -2.19 -19.29
CA MET A 20 -8.69 -1.75 -18.38
C MET A 20 -9.12 -1.82 -16.91
N ILE A 21 -10.38 -1.48 -16.61
CA ILE A 21 -10.94 -1.61 -15.25
C ILE A 21 -10.91 -3.07 -14.82
N THR A 22 -11.40 -3.98 -15.67
CA THR A 22 -11.39 -5.41 -15.39
C THR A 22 -9.97 -5.93 -15.18
N ALA A 23 -9.03 -5.59 -16.06
CA ALA A 23 -7.64 -6.03 -15.96
C ALA A 23 -6.96 -5.55 -14.67
N LEU A 24 -7.08 -4.26 -14.33
CA LEU A 24 -6.53 -3.71 -13.08
C LEU A 24 -7.13 -4.42 -11.86
N SER A 25 -8.45 -4.56 -11.82
CA SER A 25 -9.15 -5.21 -10.73
C SER A 25 -8.74 -6.67 -10.56
N GLU A 26 -8.53 -7.43 -11.64
CA GLU A 26 -8.04 -8.81 -11.56
C GLU A 26 -6.66 -8.92 -10.92
N TYR A 27 -5.72 -8.03 -11.26
CA TYR A 27 -4.41 -8.04 -10.63
C TYR A 27 -4.47 -7.66 -9.15
N ILE A 28 -5.36 -6.75 -8.78
CA ILE A 28 -5.57 -6.37 -7.38
C ILE A 28 -6.20 -7.52 -6.59
N LYS A 29 -7.19 -8.24 -7.15
CA LYS A 29 -7.80 -9.44 -6.55
C LYS A 29 -6.77 -10.52 -6.22
N LYS A 30 -5.73 -10.64 -7.05
CA LYS A 30 -4.60 -11.57 -6.84
C LYS A 30 -3.65 -11.12 -5.71
N GLY A 31 -3.91 -9.98 -5.07
CA GLY A 31 -3.13 -9.46 -3.94
C GLY A 31 -2.02 -8.48 -4.34
N ASN A 32 -1.90 -8.08 -5.61
CA ASN A 32 -0.89 -7.10 -6.03
C ASN A 32 -1.19 -5.69 -5.49
N TYR A 33 -0.16 -4.87 -5.32
CA TYR A 33 -0.30 -3.44 -5.05
C TYR A 33 -0.76 -2.69 -6.31
N LEU A 34 -1.34 -1.50 -6.12
CA LEU A 34 -1.84 -0.67 -7.23
C LEU A 34 -0.77 -0.34 -8.27
N VAL A 35 0.44 0.01 -7.82
CA VAL A 35 1.58 0.30 -8.69
C VAL A 35 1.96 -0.92 -9.54
N THR A 36 2.05 -2.09 -8.92
CA THR A 36 2.36 -3.35 -9.63
C THR A 36 1.27 -3.70 -10.64
N ALA A 37 -0.01 -3.57 -10.26
CA ALA A 37 -1.14 -3.80 -11.16
C ALA A 37 -1.12 -2.83 -12.35
N ALA A 38 -0.80 -1.55 -12.11
CA ALA A 38 -0.67 -0.55 -13.17
C ALA A 38 0.42 -0.93 -14.18
N GLN A 39 1.60 -1.31 -13.68
CA GLN A 39 2.72 -1.75 -14.53
C GLN A 39 2.37 -3.01 -15.34
N LEU A 40 1.70 -3.99 -14.73
CA LEU A 40 1.23 -5.20 -15.41
C LEU A 40 0.16 -4.92 -16.49
N CYS A 41 -0.59 -3.84 -16.34
CA CYS A 41 -1.51 -3.32 -17.34
C CYS A 41 -0.85 -2.35 -18.33
N HIS A 42 0.47 -2.14 -18.25
CA HIS A 42 1.24 -1.20 -19.04
C HIS A 42 0.76 0.26 -18.94
N VAL A 43 0.25 0.64 -17.77
CA VAL A 43 -0.18 2.01 -17.46
C VAL A 43 0.77 2.60 -16.43
N ASP A 44 1.13 3.87 -16.61
CA ASP A 44 1.91 4.62 -15.62
C ASP A 44 1.12 4.78 -14.31
N GLU A 45 1.78 4.59 -13.17
CA GLU A 45 1.13 4.69 -11.86
C GLU A 45 0.45 6.04 -11.63
N ASN A 46 1.05 7.14 -12.10
CA ASN A 46 0.49 8.48 -11.94
C ASN A 46 -0.81 8.62 -12.71
N THR A 47 -0.94 7.91 -13.83
CA THR A 47 -2.18 7.89 -14.62
C THR A 47 -3.30 7.23 -13.82
N VAL A 48 -3.02 6.12 -13.14
CA VAL A 48 -4.01 5.43 -12.29
C VAL A 48 -4.38 6.29 -11.08
N TYR A 49 -3.40 6.90 -10.40
CA TYR A 49 -3.69 7.82 -9.30
C TYR A 49 -4.53 9.02 -9.74
N ARG A 50 -4.23 9.60 -10.91
CA ARG A 50 -5.05 10.68 -11.48
C ARG A 50 -6.48 10.22 -11.75
N TRP A 51 -6.68 9.01 -12.28
CA TRP A 51 -8.03 8.45 -12.47
C TRP A 51 -8.78 8.28 -11.15
N MET A 52 -8.09 7.89 -10.08
CA MET A 52 -8.67 7.78 -8.74
C MET A 52 -9.04 9.15 -8.15
N GLN A 53 -8.24 10.19 -8.40
CA GLN A 53 -8.58 11.56 -8.00
C GLN A 53 -9.84 12.07 -8.73
N LEU A 54 -9.93 11.81 -10.04
CA LEU A 54 -11.11 12.14 -10.84
C LEU A 54 -12.34 11.36 -10.35
N ALA A 55 -12.18 10.08 -10.03
CA ALA A 55 -13.25 9.27 -9.46
C ALA A 55 -13.77 9.84 -8.15
N ASN A 56 -12.87 10.29 -7.25
CA ASN A 56 -13.26 10.91 -5.99
C ASN A 56 -14.06 12.20 -6.20
N ALA A 57 -13.63 13.06 -7.13
CA ALA A 57 -14.37 14.26 -7.49
C ALA A 57 -15.76 13.96 -8.07
N ASP A 58 -15.87 12.94 -8.92
CA ASP A 58 -17.14 12.49 -9.49
C ASP A 58 -18.08 11.87 -8.43
N LEU A 59 -17.54 11.12 -7.47
CA LEU A 59 -18.30 10.56 -6.34
C LEU A 59 -18.88 11.66 -5.45
N VAL A 60 -18.10 12.70 -5.13
CA VAL A 60 -18.58 13.86 -4.37
C VAL A 60 -19.69 14.60 -5.11
N ALA A 61 -19.60 14.66 -6.44
CA ALA A 61 -20.62 15.26 -7.29
C ALA A 61 -21.78 14.30 -7.64
N SER A 62 -21.83 13.09 -7.07
CA SER A 62 -22.83 12.05 -7.36
C SER A 62 -22.98 11.73 -8.86
N ARG A 63 -21.88 11.78 -9.62
CA ARG A 63 -21.83 11.42 -11.04
C ARG A 63 -21.37 9.98 -11.21
N GLU A 64 -22.05 9.23 -12.07
CA GLU A 64 -21.60 7.89 -12.47
C GLU A 64 -20.79 7.97 -13.76
N THR A 65 -19.49 7.71 -13.63
CA THR A 65 -18.51 7.73 -14.73
C THR A 65 -17.64 6.48 -14.73
N LEU A 66 -16.87 6.25 -15.80
CA LEU A 66 -15.88 5.17 -15.85
C LEU A 66 -14.85 5.29 -14.70
N TYR A 67 -14.53 6.50 -14.24
CA TYR A 67 -13.65 6.70 -13.10
C TYR A 67 -14.28 6.19 -11.81
N THR A 68 -15.56 6.51 -11.56
CA THR A 68 -16.28 5.97 -10.39
C THR A 68 -16.44 4.45 -10.46
N ALA A 69 -16.60 3.89 -11.66
CA ALA A 69 -16.64 2.45 -11.88
C ALA A 69 -15.29 1.79 -11.57
N LEU A 70 -14.19 2.39 -12.02
CA LEU A 70 -12.83 1.97 -11.65
C LEU A 70 -12.66 1.97 -10.13
N TYR A 71 -12.98 3.08 -9.46
CA TYR A 71 -12.85 3.21 -8.01
C TYR A 71 -13.61 2.12 -7.26
N ARG A 72 -14.89 1.91 -7.59
CA ARG A 72 -15.73 0.87 -6.97
C ARG A 72 -15.16 -0.53 -7.25
N SER A 73 -14.71 -0.78 -8.47
CA SER A 73 -14.15 -2.07 -8.88
C SER A 73 -12.85 -2.39 -8.13
N LEU A 74 -11.94 -1.41 -8.01
CA LEU A 74 -10.71 -1.57 -7.24
C LEU A 74 -11.00 -1.78 -5.76
N LYS A 75 -11.96 -1.07 -5.17
CA LYS A 75 -12.37 -1.29 -3.77
C LYS A 75 -12.97 -2.67 -3.54
N SER A 76 -13.80 -3.16 -4.46
CA SER A 76 -14.29 -4.54 -4.41
C SER A 76 -13.15 -5.54 -4.52
N ALA A 77 -12.23 -5.32 -5.46
CA ALA A 77 -11.06 -6.18 -5.68
C ALA A 77 -10.14 -6.24 -4.45
N GLU A 78 -9.91 -5.11 -3.76
CA GLU A 78 -9.16 -5.05 -2.51
C GLU A 78 -9.82 -5.89 -1.42
N ALA A 79 -11.14 -5.78 -1.24
CA ALA A 79 -11.88 -6.55 -0.26
C ALA A 79 -11.85 -8.05 -0.56
N GLU A 80 -11.97 -8.44 -1.84
CA GLU A 80 -11.85 -9.83 -2.28
C GLU A 80 -10.44 -10.39 -2.01
N ALA A 81 -9.39 -9.62 -2.29
CA ALA A 81 -8.01 -10.02 -2.00
C ALA A 81 -7.77 -10.20 -0.49
N GLU A 82 -8.26 -9.27 0.33
CA GLU A 82 -8.20 -9.39 1.79
C GLU A 82 -8.93 -10.65 2.27
N SER A 83 -10.14 -10.90 1.76
CA SER A 83 -10.92 -12.10 2.08
C SER A 83 -10.21 -13.39 1.71
N LEU A 84 -9.55 -13.45 0.55
CA LEU A 84 -8.79 -14.62 0.11
C LEU A 84 -7.64 -14.96 1.07
N MET A 85 -6.94 -13.93 1.58
CA MET A 85 -5.87 -14.14 2.56
C MET A 85 -6.41 -14.64 3.89
N VAL A 86 -7.57 -14.13 4.32
CA VAL A 86 -8.27 -14.63 5.53
C VAL A 86 -8.69 -16.09 5.37
N GLU A 87 -9.26 -16.43 4.23
CA GLU A 87 -9.64 -17.81 3.90
C GLU A 87 -8.43 -18.73 3.89
N THR A 88 -7.33 -18.30 3.28
CA THR A 88 -6.07 -19.06 3.24
C THR A 88 -5.53 -19.32 4.66
N ALA A 89 -5.54 -18.30 5.52
CA ALA A 89 -5.12 -18.44 6.91
C ALA A 89 -6.05 -19.39 7.71
N ARG A 90 -7.37 -19.29 7.50
CA ARG A 90 -8.35 -20.18 8.11
C ARG A 90 -8.15 -21.64 7.68
N ASN A 91 -7.95 -21.88 6.38
CA ASN A 91 -7.73 -23.22 5.85
C ASN A 91 -6.42 -23.81 6.39
N ALA A 92 -5.34 -23.02 6.45
CA ALA A 92 -4.10 -23.43 7.07
C ALA A 92 -4.29 -23.84 8.54
N ALA A 93 -5.08 -23.07 9.31
CA ALA A 93 -5.40 -23.42 10.69
C ALA A 93 -6.17 -24.74 10.81
N VAL A 94 -7.15 -25.01 9.93
CA VAL A 94 -7.90 -26.27 9.89
C VAL A 94 -7.00 -27.46 9.54
N GLU A 95 -6.10 -27.28 8.57
CA GLU A 95 -5.15 -28.30 8.12
C GLU A 95 -3.93 -28.45 9.05
N LYS A 96 -3.88 -27.72 10.17
CA LYS A 96 -2.73 -27.66 11.11
C LYS A 96 -1.41 -27.26 10.42
N LYS A 97 -1.49 -26.40 9.41
CA LYS A 97 -0.36 -25.78 8.71
C LYS A 97 -0.16 -24.34 9.21
N ASP A 98 0.97 -23.75 8.83
CA ASP A 98 1.26 -22.35 9.15
C ASP A 98 0.55 -21.39 8.18
N GLY A 99 -0.40 -20.61 8.68
CA GLY A 99 -1.11 -19.55 7.96
C GLY A 99 -0.51 -18.14 8.18
N TYR A 100 0.60 -18.04 8.92
CA TYR A 100 1.18 -16.77 9.36
C TYR A 100 1.51 -15.82 8.21
N LEU A 101 2.00 -16.34 7.08
CA LEU A 101 2.35 -15.52 5.92
C LEU A 101 1.13 -14.80 5.32
N ALA A 102 -0.03 -15.47 5.24
CA ALA A 102 -1.25 -14.87 4.72
C ALA A 102 -1.74 -13.72 5.62
N ILE A 103 -1.66 -13.89 6.94
CA ILE A 103 -1.96 -12.82 7.91
C ILE A 103 -0.93 -11.69 7.82
N THR A 104 0.36 -12.00 7.70
CA THR A 104 1.44 -11.01 7.61
C THR A 104 1.29 -10.10 6.39
N VAL A 105 0.80 -10.63 5.26
CA VAL A 105 0.49 -9.82 4.07
C VAL A 105 -0.60 -8.80 4.38
N ASN A 106 -1.68 -9.20 5.06
CA ASN A 106 -2.74 -8.29 5.48
C ASN A 106 -2.25 -7.25 6.51
N GLU A 107 -1.41 -7.64 7.48
CA GLU A 107 -0.80 -6.71 8.45
C GLU A 107 -0.03 -5.57 7.76
N ARG A 108 0.72 -5.88 6.69
CA ARG A 108 1.51 -4.89 5.95
C ARG A 108 0.66 -3.99 5.05
N ARG A 109 -0.35 -4.56 4.41
CA ARG A 109 -1.19 -3.85 3.43
C ARG A 109 -2.28 -3.00 4.09
N HIS A 110 -2.81 -3.47 5.21
CA HIS A 110 -3.91 -2.85 5.95
C HIS A 110 -3.55 -2.70 7.45
N PRO A 111 -2.47 -1.97 7.79
CA PRO A 111 -1.98 -1.87 9.16
C PRO A 111 -2.99 -1.21 10.12
N ASP A 112 -3.90 -0.39 9.59
CA ASP A 112 -5.00 0.24 10.34
C ASP A 112 -5.99 -0.80 10.91
N ARG A 113 -6.32 -1.81 10.11
CA ARG A 113 -7.28 -2.87 10.48
C ARG A 113 -6.61 -4.10 11.09
N TRP A 114 -5.47 -4.51 10.53
CA TRP A 114 -4.78 -5.76 10.87
C TRP A 114 -3.56 -5.57 11.76
N GLY A 115 -3.13 -4.33 12.00
CA GLY A 115 -2.00 -4.04 12.87
C GLY A 115 -2.23 -4.57 14.29
N ARG A 116 -1.17 -5.16 14.86
CA ARG A 116 -1.23 -5.70 16.22
C ARG A 116 -1.47 -4.58 17.22
N ARG A 117 -2.55 -4.69 17.99
CA ARG A 117 -2.87 -3.76 19.07
C ARG A 117 -2.34 -4.30 20.39
N GLU A 118 -1.22 -3.75 20.86
CA GLU A 118 -0.74 -4.02 22.22
C GLU A 118 -1.50 -3.15 23.22
N ARG A 119 -2.26 -3.78 24.12
CA ARG A 119 -2.88 -3.08 25.25
C ARG A 119 -1.93 -3.16 26.45
N LYS A 120 -1.14 -2.11 26.66
CA LYS A 120 -0.28 -2.00 27.85
C LYS A 120 -1.12 -1.44 29.01
N THR A 121 -1.26 -2.25 30.06
CA THR A 121 -1.85 -1.79 31.33
C THR A 121 -0.69 -1.47 32.26
N ILE A 122 -0.55 -0.20 32.62
CA ILE A 122 0.49 0.27 33.52
C ILE A 122 -0.15 0.43 34.89
N ASP A 123 0.07 -0.54 35.78
CA ASP A 123 -0.35 -0.45 37.18
C ASP A 123 0.75 0.26 37.98
N ILE A 124 0.51 1.53 38.33
CA ILE A 124 1.46 2.36 39.07
C ILE A 124 1.11 2.28 40.55
N ARG A 125 1.80 1.42 41.30
CA ARG A 125 1.52 1.19 42.73
C ARG A 125 2.24 2.14 43.69
N GLU A 126 3.19 2.93 43.21
CA GLU A 126 3.83 4.00 43.98
C GLU A 126 4.19 5.15 43.05
N HIS A 127 4.16 6.39 43.54
CA HIS A 127 4.55 7.61 42.83
C HIS A 127 6.07 7.63 42.52
N ARG A 128 6.56 6.69 41.73
CA ARG A 128 7.91 6.71 41.19
C ARG A 128 7.84 7.06 39.70
N ILE A 129 8.69 8.00 39.33
CA ILE A 129 8.88 8.49 37.97
C ILE A 129 9.13 7.28 37.06
N ILE A 130 8.32 7.12 36.02
CA ILE A 130 8.53 6.11 34.99
C ILE A 130 9.43 6.74 33.94
N GLU A 131 10.70 6.34 33.91
CA GLU A 131 11.57 6.60 32.76
C GLU A 131 11.20 5.62 31.63
N ILE A 132 10.59 6.14 30.57
CA ILE A 132 10.36 5.39 29.34
C ILE A 132 11.55 5.66 28.42
N SER A 133 12.49 4.73 28.38
CA SER A 133 13.59 4.74 27.41
C SER A 133 13.14 4.12 26.09
N HIS A 134 13.09 4.91 25.03
CA HIS A 134 12.90 4.44 23.66
C HIS A 134 14.26 4.37 22.97
N SER A 135 14.66 3.17 22.53
CA SER A 135 15.84 3.00 21.67
C SER A 135 15.40 2.97 20.21
N GLU A 136 15.72 4.01 19.46
CA GLU A 136 15.67 3.95 17.99
C GLU A 136 16.87 3.13 17.51
N VAL A 137 16.60 1.95 16.95
CA VAL A 137 17.63 1.20 16.22
C VAL A 137 17.76 1.87 14.85
N VAL A 138 18.66 2.86 14.75
CA VAL A 138 19.09 3.42 13.47
C VAL A 138 19.91 2.33 12.77
N LYS A 139 19.38 1.80 11.66
CA LYS A 139 20.17 0.96 10.76
C LYS A 139 21.20 1.84 10.08
N ASP A 140 22.46 1.70 10.48
CA ASP A 140 23.60 2.36 9.86
C ASP A 140 23.83 1.75 8.46
N TYR A 141 23.32 2.44 7.43
CA TYR A 141 23.72 2.16 6.05
C TYR A 141 25.00 2.97 5.82
N GLY A 142 26.14 2.31 6.02
CA GLY A 142 27.46 2.92 5.99
C GLY A 142 27.64 3.93 4.86
N HIS A 143 27.87 5.19 5.24
CA HIS A 143 28.31 6.23 4.33
C HIS A 143 29.81 6.06 4.08
N ASP A 144 30.17 5.74 2.83
CA ASP A 144 31.55 5.81 2.35
C ASP A 144 32.09 7.24 2.56
N GLN A 145 32.99 7.41 3.53
CA GLN A 145 33.73 8.66 3.69
C GLN A 145 34.92 8.66 2.72
N GLN A 146 34.85 9.53 1.71
CA GLN A 146 36.04 9.94 0.96
C GLN A 146 36.93 10.77 1.89
N ILE A 147 38.12 10.25 2.20
CA ILE A 147 39.13 10.95 2.98
C ILE A 147 39.86 11.92 2.04
N GLU A 148 39.46 13.19 2.02
CA GLU A 148 40.29 14.28 1.51
C GLU A 148 41.27 14.72 2.60
N THR A 149 42.54 14.40 2.42
CA THR A 149 43.63 14.83 3.32
C THR A 149 44.06 16.25 2.91
N GLY A 150 43.38 17.26 3.45
CA GLY A 150 43.74 18.67 3.27
C GLY A 150 44.54 19.19 4.47
N GLY A 151 45.86 19.04 4.45
CA GLY A 151 46.74 19.70 5.42
C GLY A 151 46.93 21.18 5.07
N ASN A 152 46.69 22.09 6.02
CA ASN A 152 47.38 23.37 6.02
C ASN A 152 47.39 24.11 7.37
N SER A 153 48.54 24.75 7.63
CA SER A 153 48.82 25.80 8.62
C SER A 153 48.85 25.36 10.10
N ILE A 154 49.80 25.75 10.94
CA ILE A 154 50.15 27.13 11.29
C ILE A 154 51.63 27.22 11.74
N LEU A 155 52.34 28.22 11.21
CA LEU A 155 53.57 28.78 11.76
C LEU A 155 53.24 29.47 13.08
N ASP A 156 53.92 29.13 14.17
CA ASP A 156 53.93 29.99 15.37
C ASP A 156 55.36 30.32 15.80
N ASN A 157 55.54 31.63 15.90
CA ASN A 157 56.73 32.38 16.31
C ASN A 157 56.98 32.20 17.81
N LYS A 158 58.21 31.86 18.22
CA LYS A 158 58.89 32.44 19.39
C LYS A 158 60.37 32.05 19.43
#